data_AF-A0AAV0VR80-F1
#
_entry.id   AF-A0AAV0VR80-F1
#
_cell.length_a   1.000
_cell.length_b   1.000
_cell.length_c   1.000
_cell.angle_alpha   90.00
_cell.angle_beta   90.00
_cell.angle_gamma   90.00
#
_symmetry.space_group_name_H-M   'P 1'
#
loop_
_entity.id
_entity.type
_entity.pdbx_description
1 polymer ?
#
loop_
_entity_poly.entity_id
_entity_poly.type
_entity_poly.pdbx_seq_one_letter_code
_entity_poly.pdbx_strand_id
1 'polypeptide(L)'
;MCLLDKIDDLDRNTLRQKVHSFWLKKELPTIDKILEAVNDDPALPNFKRTTLYTTIKKLYFVFTKRKRCSVLMEREDLLVWRQNYLYDVSKFREEGRTVYYLDETWVNTGDFVDKLWVDKSIKSK
;
A
#
# COMPACT_ATOMS: atom_id res chain seq x y z
N MET A 1 30.28 -4.97 -14.35
CA MET A 1 29.29 -5.47 -15.34
C MET A 1 27.93 -5.51 -14.63
N CYS A 2 27.03 -4.58 -14.96
CA CYS A 2 25.76 -4.45 -14.25
C CYS A 2 24.84 -5.63 -14.60
N LEU A 3 24.35 -6.37 -13.61
CA LEU A 3 23.35 -7.46 -13.73
C LEU A 3 22.00 -7.03 -14.34
N LEU A 4 21.89 -5.79 -14.83
CA LEU A 4 20.67 -5.15 -15.29
C LEU A 4 20.48 -5.24 -16.81
N ASP A 5 21.54 -5.57 -17.56
CA ASP A 5 21.44 -5.86 -18.99
C ASP A 5 20.94 -7.28 -19.29
N LYS A 6 20.69 -8.08 -18.23
CA LYS A 6 20.17 -9.45 -18.34
C LYS A 6 18.68 -9.60 -18.01
N ILE A 7 18.03 -8.54 -17.52
CA ILE A 7 16.60 -8.58 -17.17
C ILE A 7 15.83 -8.05 -18.38
N ASP A 8 14.98 -8.91 -18.93
CA ASP A 8 14.20 -8.61 -20.13
C ASP A 8 13.22 -7.45 -19.89
N ASP A 9 12.83 -6.75 -20.95
CA ASP A 9 11.83 -5.68 -20.83
C ASP A 9 10.47 -6.22 -20.38
N LEU A 10 10.18 -7.50 -20.66
CA LEU A 10 9.03 -8.20 -20.12
C LEU A 10 9.09 -8.30 -18.59
N ASP A 11 10.23 -8.77 -18.05
CA ASP A 11 10.46 -8.91 -16.61
C ASP A 11 10.35 -7.58 -15.86
N ARG A 12 10.80 -6.49 -16.50
CA ARG A 12 10.69 -5.13 -15.97
C ARG A 12 9.24 -4.69 -15.86
N ASN A 13 8.42 -5.01 -16.85
CA ASN A 13 7.00 -4.67 -16.87
C ASN A 13 6.19 -5.51 -15.89
N THR A 14 6.45 -6.81 -15.79
CA THR A 14 5.81 -7.69 -14.80
C THR A 14 6.20 -7.29 -13.38
N LEU A 15 7.46 -6.94 -13.12
CA LEU A 15 7.88 -6.36 -11.82
C LEU A 15 7.12 -5.07 -11.50
N ARG A 16 6.98 -4.16 -12.47
CA ARG A 16 6.21 -2.92 -12.30
C ARG A 16 4.74 -3.22 -11.95
N GLN A 17 4.10 -4.14 -12.67
CA GLN A 17 2.73 -4.57 -12.39
C GLN A 17 2.60 -5.16 -10.98
N LYS A 18 3.55 -6.00 -10.56
CA LYS A 18 3.57 -6.59 -9.23
C LYS A 18 3.65 -5.53 -8.14
N VAL A 19 4.53 -4.54 -8.30
CA VAL A 19 4.65 -3.41 -7.39
C VAL A 19 3.31 -2.65 -7.36
N HIS A 20 2.72 -2.33 -8.50
CA HIS A 20 1.40 -1.65 -8.57
C HIS A 20 0.25 -2.43 -7.91
N SER A 21 0.31 -3.77 -7.91
CA SER A 21 -0.71 -4.62 -7.27
C SER A 21 -0.84 -4.38 -5.75
N PHE A 22 0.22 -3.93 -5.07
CA PHE A 22 0.15 -3.61 -3.64
C PHE A 22 -0.80 -2.44 -3.37
N TRP A 23 -0.82 -1.43 -4.23
CA TRP A 23 -1.77 -0.31 -4.09
C TRP A 23 -3.22 -0.74 -4.32
N LEU A 24 -3.46 -1.67 -5.25
CA LEU A 24 -4.80 -2.25 -5.47
C LEU A 24 -5.29 -3.01 -4.23
N LYS A 25 -4.37 -3.67 -3.51
CA LYS A 25 -4.65 -4.34 -2.24
C LYS A 25 -4.69 -3.40 -1.03
N LYS A 26 -4.55 -2.08 -1.23
CA LYS A 26 -4.39 -1.07 -0.17
C LYS A 26 -3.22 -1.35 0.79
N GLU A 27 -2.20 -2.06 0.33
CA GLU A 27 -0.98 -2.36 1.10
C GLU A 27 0.18 -1.47 0.66
N LEU A 28 1.11 -1.20 1.59
CA LEU A 28 2.36 -0.51 1.24
C LEU A 28 3.37 -1.50 0.69
N PRO A 29 3.93 -1.24 -0.50
CA PRO A 29 5.02 -2.02 -1.03
C PRO A 29 6.30 -1.68 -0.26
N THR A 30 6.75 -2.59 0.59
CA THR A 30 8.10 -2.59 1.15
C THR A 30 9.00 -3.47 0.29
N ILE A 31 10.32 -3.24 0.34
CA ILE A 31 11.26 -4.06 -0.45
C ILE A 31 11.15 -5.53 -0.08
N ASP A 32 10.91 -5.85 1.19
CA ASP A 32 10.74 -7.23 1.66
C ASP A 32 9.48 -7.89 1.08
N LYS A 33 8.34 -7.20 1.15
CA LYS A 33 7.08 -7.69 0.59
C LYS A 33 7.17 -7.87 -0.93
N ILE A 34 7.82 -6.93 -1.62
CA ILE A 34 8.02 -7.05 -3.07
C ILE A 34 8.95 -8.22 -3.37
N LEU A 35 10.01 -8.41 -2.59
CA LEU A 35 10.95 -9.52 -2.78
C LEU A 35 10.27 -10.87 -2.64
N GLU A 36 9.48 -11.04 -1.58
CA GLU A 36 8.66 -12.24 -1.36
C GLU A 36 7.70 -12.46 -2.53
N ALA A 37 6.87 -11.47 -2.86
CA ALA A 37 5.88 -11.59 -3.92
C ALA A 37 6.48 -11.86 -5.31
N VAL A 38 7.69 -11.37 -5.59
CA VAL A 38 8.39 -11.59 -6.86
C VAL A 38 9.03 -12.97 -6.89
N ASN A 39 9.64 -13.41 -5.79
CA ASN A 39 10.30 -14.71 -5.72
C ASN A 39 9.32 -15.89 -5.65
N ASP A 40 8.09 -15.64 -5.16
CA ASP A 40 6.98 -16.60 -5.21
C ASP A 40 6.39 -16.76 -6.61
N ASP A 41 6.66 -15.83 -7.52
CA ASP A 41 6.11 -15.83 -8.87
C ASP A 41 7.00 -16.65 -9.82
N PRO A 42 6.54 -17.81 -10.33
CA PRO A 42 7.36 -18.65 -11.20
C PRO A 42 7.66 -17.99 -12.55
N ALA A 43 6.93 -16.95 -12.92
CA ALA A 43 7.16 -16.18 -14.15
C ALA A 43 8.32 -15.19 -14.03
N LEU A 44 8.85 -14.96 -12.82
CA LEU A 44 9.94 -14.02 -12.56
C LEU A 44 11.20 -14.74 -12.09
N PRO A 45 12.40 -14.25 -12.46
CA PRO A 45 13.63 -14.78 -11.90
C PRO A 45 13.71 -14.46 -10.40
N ASN A 46 14.39 -15.31 -9.64
CA ASN A 46 14.62 -15.04 -8.22
C ASN A 46 15.58 -13.86 -8.04
N PHE A 47 15.17 -12.86 -7.27
CA PHE A 47 15.97 -11.68 -6.97
C PHE A 47 16.63 -11.77 -5.60
N LYS A 48 17.83 -11.19 -5.51
CA LYS A 48 18.41 -10.79 -4.22
C LYS A 48 17.89 -9.41 -3.84
N ARG A 49 17.73 -9.14 -2.54
CA ARG A 49 17.23 -7.85 -2.00
C ARG A 49 17.92 -6.62 -2.61
N THR A 50 19.25 -6.62 -2.67
CA THR A 50 20.05 -5.49 -3.21
C THR A 50 19.86 -5.32 -4.72
N THR A 51 19.77 -6.43 -5.45
CA THR A 51 19.48 -6.42 -6.89
C THR A 51 18.07 -5.89 -7.17
N LEU A 52 17.07 -6.33 -6.40
CA LEU A 52 15.71 -5.82 -6.50
C LEU A 52 15.65 -4.31 -6.25
N TYR A 53 16.29 -3.84 -5.17
CA TYR A 53 16.36 -2.43 -4.83
C TYR A 53 16.94 -1.56 -5.96
N THR A 54 18.05 -2.01 -6.56
CA THR A 54 18.68 -1.29 -7.68
C THR A 54 17.83 -1.34 -8.95
N THR A 55 17.16 -2.46 -9.21
CA THR A 55 16.24 -2.63 -10.36
C THR A 55 15.03 -1.71 -10.25
N ILE A 56 14.35 -1.70 -9.10
CA ILE A 56 13.19 -0.84 -8.83
C ILE A 56 13.55 0.64 -8.96
N LYS A 57 14.74 1.05 -8.46
CA LYS A 57 15.24 2.41 -8.67
C LYS A 57 15.43 2.77 -10.14
N LYS A 58 15.92 1.84 -10.96
CA LYS A 58 16.05 2.05 -12.40
C LYS A 58 14.71 2.11 -13.13
N LEU A 59 13.66 1.49 -12.58
CA LEU A 59 12.29 1.58 -13.08
C LEU A 59 11.58 2.89 -12.70
N TYR A 60 12.32 3.89 -12.21
CA TYR A 60 11.83 5.21 -11.78
C TYR A 60 10.94 5.21 -10.52
N PHE A 61 10.96 4.13 -9.74
CA PHE A 61 10.38 4.16 -8.40
C PHE A 61 11.31 4.90 -7.44
N VAL A 62 10.75 5.84 -6.69
CA VAL A 62 11.49 6.68 -5.75
C VAL A 62 10.88 6.56 -4.36
N PHE A 63 11.74 6.28 -3.38
CA PHE A 63 11.37 6.31 -1.98
C PHE A 63 11.28 7.77 -1.50
N THR A 64 10.07 8.29 -1.30
CA THR A 64 9.81 9.70 -0.98
C THR A 64 8.91 9.84 0.25
N LYS A 65 9.06 10.97 0.95
CA LYS A 65 8.13 11.35 2.02
C LYS A 65 6.76 11.72 1.41
N ARG A 66 5.67 11.27 2.02
CA ARG A 66 4.30 11.63 1.63
C ARG A 66 4.00 13.07 2.04
N LYS A 67 3.30 13.82 1.18
CA LYS A 67 2.74 15.15 1.51
C LYS A 67 1.28 15.09 1.99
N ARG A 68 0.49 14.12 1.49
CA ARG A 68 -0.91 13.89 1.84
C ARG A 68 -1.21 12.39 1.86
N CYS A 69 -2.01 11.92 2.81
CA CYS A 69 -2.41 10.52 2.94
C CYS A 69 -3.67 10.25 2.10
N SER A 70 -3.54 10.18 0.77
CA SER A 70 -4.68 9.86 -0.12
C SER A 70 -5.02 8.37 -0.14
N VAL A 71 -4.07 7.51 0.24
CA VAL A 71 -4.32 6.08 0.47
C VAL A 71 -4.73 5.95 1.93
N LEU A 72 -6.04 6.05 2.18
CA LEU A 72 -6.65 5.60 3.42
C LEU A 72 -6.44 4.09 3.49
N MET A 73 -5.29 3.68 4.01
CA MET A 73 -5.13 2.30 4.45
C MET A 73 -6.06 2.15 5.64
N GLU A 74 -7.18 1.46 5.42
CA GLU A 74 -8.05 1.10 6.53
C GLU A 74 -7.24 0.14 7.40
N ARG A 75 -6.91 0.57 8.62
CA ARG A 75 -6.36 -0.34 9.61
C ARG A 75 -7.46 -1.34 9.97
N GLU A 76 -7.08 -2.60 10.16
CA GLU A 76 -8.04 -3.69 10.46
C GLU A 76 -8.87 -3.39 11.71
N ASP A 77 -8.27 -2.77 12.73
CA ASP A 77 -8.96 -2.35 13.94
C ASP A 77 -10.02 -1.26 13.67
N LEU A 78 -9.75 -0.30 12.78
CA LEU A 78 -10.74 0.70 12.37
C LEU A 78 -11.93 0.08 11.62
N LEU A 79 -11.69 -0.97 10.83
CA LEU A 79 -12.76 -1.73 10.17
C LEU A 79 -13.65 -2.42 11.19
N VAL A 80 -13.04 -3.12 12.15
CA VAL A 80 -13.76 -3.79 13.25
C VAL A 80 -14.54 -2.77 14.08
N TRP A 81 -13.93 -1.64 14.45
CA TRP A 81 -14.61 -0.58 15.20
C TRP A 81 -15.81 -0.01 14.45
N ARG A 82 -15.67 0.21 13.15
CA ARG A 82 -16.79 0.68 12.31
C ARG A 82 -17.90 -0.35 12.23
N GLN A 83 -17.56 -1.62 12.07
CA GLN A 83 -18.54 -2.70 12.03
C GLN A 83 -19.31 -2.80 13.35
N ASN A 84 -18.59 -2.81 14.48
CA ASN A 84 -19.20 -2.84 15.82
C ASN A 84 -20.09 -1.62 16.06
N TYR A 85 -19.61 -0.42 15.71
CA TYR A 85 -20.40 0.80 15.81
C TYR A 85 -21.72 0.71 15.02
N LEU A 86 -21.68 0.19 13.79
CA LEU A 86 -22.90 0.03 12.99
C LEU A 86 -23.87 -1.00 13.61
N TYR A 87 -23.36 -2.11 14.14
CA TYR A 87 -24.17 -3.09 14.85
C TYR A 87 -24.84 -2.48 16.09
N ASP A 88 -24.07 -1.78 16.92
CA ASP A 88 -24.56 -1.16 18.15
C ASP A 88 -25.62 -0.09 17.85
N VAL A 89 -25.37 0.76 16.85
CA VAL A 89 -26.33 1.80 16.43
C VAL A 89 -27.61 1.19 15.88
N SER A 90 -27.54 0.09 15.12
CA SER A 90 -28.73 -0.63 14.64
C SER A 90 -29.54 -1.16 15.83
N LYS A 91 -28.88 -1.86 16.76
CA LYS A 91 -29.50 -2.42 17.96
C LYS A 91 -30.18 -1.35 18.82
N PHE A 92 -29.52 -0.21 19.06
CA PHE A 92 -30.11 0.88 19.85
C PHE A 92 -31.36 1.48 19.20
N ARG A 93 -31.41 1.54 17.86
CA ARG A 93 -32.58 2.00 17.12
C ARG A 93 -33.75 1.01 17.22
N GLU A 94 -33.46 -0.30 17.14
CA GLU A 94 -34.46 -1.36 17.32
C GLU A 94 -35.06 -1.36 18.74
N GLU A 95 -34.25 -1.07 19.76
CA GLU A 95 -34.68 -0.93 21.15
C GLU A 95 -35.44 0.39 21.43
N GLY A 96 -35.60 1.27 20.43
CA GLY A 96 -36.31 2.55 20.57
C GLY A 96 -35.55 3.61 21.37
N ARG A 97 -34.23 3.50 21.49
CA ARG A 97 -33.39 4.46 22.21
C ARG A 97 -33.14 5.72 21.38
N THR A 98 -33.15 6.88 22.02
CA THR A 98 -32.71 8.14 21.41
C THR A 98 -31.19 8.18 21.30
N VAL A 99 -30.66 8.28 20.09
CA VAL A 99 -29.22 8.38 19.82
C VAL A 99 -28.83 9.85 19.66
N TYR A 100 -27.95 10.33 20.53
CA TYR A 100 -27.35 11.67 20.42
C TYR A 100 -25.96 11.56 19.79
N TYR A 101 -25.70 12.37 18.77
CA TYR A 101 -24.39 12.48 18.15
C TYR A 101 -23.70 13.72 18.70
N LEU A 102 -22.55 13.53 19.34
CA LEU A 102 -21.64 14.60 19.72
C LEU A 102 -20.61 14.74 18.60
N ASP A 103 -20.40 15.94 18.09
CA ASP A 103 -19.32 16.17 17.13
C ASP A 103 -18.01 16.32 17.92
N GLU A 104 -17.05 15.45 17.63
CA GLU A 104 -15.65 15.66 17.95
C GLU A 104 -14.83 15.20 16.73
N THR A 105 -14.07 16.12 16.13
CA THR A 105 -13.22 15.80 14.97
C THR A 105 -11.76 15.71 15.40
N TRP A 106 -11.37 14.55 15.93
CA TRP A 106 -9.95 14.27 16.23
C TRP A 106 -9.27 13.61 15.03
N VAL A 107 -8.29 14.29 14.44
CA VAL A 107 -7.40 13.70 13.43
C VAL A 107 -6.14 13.22 14.14
N ASN A 108 -5.99 11.90 14.30
CA ASN A 108 -4.75 11.31 14.81
C ASN A 108 -3.63 11.45 13.77
N THR A 109 -2.75 12.43 13.96
CA THR A 109 -1.64 12.74 13.03
C THR A 109 -0.48 11.74 13.09
N GLY A 110 -0.55 10.70 13.93
CA GLY A 110 0.54 9.75 14.20
C GLY A 110 0.48 8.42 13.46
N ASP A 111 -0.67 8.05 12.89
CA ASP A 111 -0.90 6.68 12.39
C ASP A 111 -0.57 6.51 10.90
N PHE A 112 0.54 7.12 10.44
CA PHE A 112 0.89 7.09 9.02
C PHE A 112 2.34 6.71 8.79
N VAL A 113 2.57 5.89 7.76
CA VAL A 113 3.91 5.65 7.26
C VAL A 113 4.35 6.85 6.43
N ASP A 114 5.35 7.56 6.95
CA ASP A 114 5.84 8.83 6.41
C ASP A 114 6.48 8.71 5.01
N LYS A 115 7.07 7.55 4.69
CA LYS A 115 7.86 7.32 3.47
C LYS A 115 7.38 6.09 2.71
N LEU A 116 7.29 6.19 1.39
CA LEU A 116 6.95 5.06 0.52
C LEU A 116 7.58 5.16 -0.86
N TRP A 117 7.50 4.06 -1.61
CA TRP A 117 7.95 3.96 -2.98
C TRP A 117 6.91 4.52 -3.94
N VAL A 118 7.16 5.66 -4.59
CA VAL A 118 6.23 6.24 -5.59
C VAL A 118 6.81 6.01 -6.98
N ASP A 119 5.98 5.54 -7.90
CA ASP A 119 6.32 5.48 -9.33
C ASP A 119 6.34 6.91 -9.91
N LYS A 120 7.52 7.39 -10.34
CA LYS A 120 7.65 8.70 -10.99
C LYS A 120 7.59 8.64 -12.51
N SER A 121 7.48 7.45 -13.10
CA SER A 121 7.31 7.32 -14.56
C SER A 121 5.93 7.81 -15.02
N ILE A 122 4.92 7.65 -14.17
CA ILE A 122 3.55 8.10 -14.43
C ILE A 122 3.38 9.49 -13.81
N LYS A 123 3.27 10.51 -14.66
CA LYS A 123 2.88 11.85 -14.21
C LYS A 123 1.35 11.89 -14.13
N SER A 124 0.79 12.13 -12.95
CA SER A 124 -0.62 12.52 -12.87
C SER A 124 -0.78 13.86 -13.58
N LYS A 125 -1.77 13.94 -14.48
CA LYS A 125 -2.13 15.18 -15.16
C LYS A 125 -2.77 16.17 -14.19
#